data_AF-A0A7S3TWU4-F1
#
_entry.id   AF-A0A7S3TWU4-F1
#
_cell.length_a   1.000
_cell.length_b   1.000
_cell.length_c   1.000
_cell.angle_alpha   90.00
_cell.angle_beta   90.00
_cell.angle_gamma   90.00
#
_symmetry.space_group_name_H-M   'P 1'
#
loop_
_entity.id
_entity.type
_entity.pdbx_description
1 polymer ?
#
loop_
_entity_poly.entity_id
_entity_poly.type
_entity_poly.pdbx_seq_one_letter_code
_entity_poly.pdbx_strand_id
1 'polypeptide(L)'
;PHWVVLGLSLFSASYSVGMGPATFVYIAEIFGTRVRGKGVAASLFVSRFIQAAYAFATPPFLAAAGAGSIWLVLAAMNFVLTLFFVAFCPETRSRTLEQMRGAFY
;
A
#
# COMPACT_ATOMS: atom_id res chain seq x y z
N PRO A 1 -5.51 5.02 28.24
CA PRO A 1 -5.33 3.90 27.27
C PRO A 1 -6.40 3.80 26.16
N HIS A 2 -7.61 4.36 26.33
CA HIS A 2 -8.67 4.34 25.30
C HIS A 2 -8.34 5.18 24.05
N TRP A 3 -7.60 6.28 24.21
CA TRP A 3 -7.22 7.16 23.10
C TRP A 3 -6.29 6.50 22.08
N VAL A 4 -5.42 5.58 22.51
CA VAL A 4 -4.57 4.78 21.60
C VAL A 4 -5.43 3.85 20.76
N VAL A 5 -6.41 3.20 21.39
CA VAL A 5 -7.34 2.28 20.71
C VAL A 5 -8.20 3.05 19.71
N LEU A 6 -8.71 4.23 20.10
CA LEU A 6 -9.43 5.11 19.18
C LEU A 6 -8.57 5.54 17.99
N GLY A 7 -7.32 5.94 18.22
CA GLY A 7 -6.38 6.31 17.17
C GLY A 7 -6.09 5.15 16.20
N LEU A 8 -5.83 3.95 16.73
CA LEU A 8 -5.59 2.76 15.91
C LEU A 8 -6.85 2.34 15.14
N SER A 9 -8.03 2.47 15.75
CA SER A 9 -9.31 2.14 15.12
C SER A 9 -9.63 3.11 13.98
N LEU A 10 -9.38 4.40 14.18
CA LEU A 10 -9.53 5.42 13.14
C LEU A 10 -8.57 5.17 11.98
N PHE A 11 -7.30 4.88 12.27
CA PHE A 11 -6.31 4.50 11.27
C PHE A 11 -6.76 3.28 10.45
N SER A 12 -7.22 2.22 11.13
CA SER A 12 -7.73 1.00 10.48
C SER A 12 -8.95 1.27 9.59
N ALA A 13 -9.87 2.11 10.06
CA ALA A 13 -11.04 2.53 9.27
C ALA A 13 -10.63 3.33 8.03
N SER A 14 -9.73 4.31 8.16
CA SER A 14 -9.20 5.08 7.04
C SER A 14 -8.47 4.19 6.02
N TYR A 15 -7.67 3.23 6.49
CA TYR A 15 -6.99 2.28 5.61
C TYR A 15 -7.99 1.40 4.85
N SER A 16 -9.04 0.92 5.53
CA SER A 16 -10.06 0.06 4.92
C SER A 16 -10.91 0.77 3.87
N VAL A 17 -11.15 2.07 4.01
CA VAL A 17 -11.91 2.87 3.04
C VAL A 17 -11.03 3.34 1.88
N GLY A 18 -9.77 3.71 2.15
CA GLY A 18 -8.83 4.24 1.15
C GLY A 18 -7.94 3.17 0.53
N MET A 19 -6.74 3.04 1.09
CA MET A 19 -5.63 2.26 0.51
C MET A 19 -5.93 0.76 0.36
N GLY A 20 -6.76 0.18 1.23
CA GLY A 20 -7.12 -1.23 1.20
C GLY A 20 -7.71 -1.65 -0.14
N PRO A 21 -8.93 -1.23 -0.50
CA PRO A 21 -9.55 -1.56 -1.78
C PRO A 21 -8.87 -0.86 -2.97
N ALA A 22 -8.43 0.40 -2.81
CA ALA A 22 -7.87 1.18 -3.92
C ALA A 22 -6.63 0.52 -4.54
N THR A 23 -5.74 -0.07 -3.72
CA THR A 23 -4.52 -0.72 -4.23
C THR A 23 -4.85 -1.92 -5.12
N PHE A 24 -5.82 -2.75 -4.72
CA PHE A 24 -6.21 -3.92 -5.52
C PHE A 24 -6.89 -3.51 -6.84
N VAL A 25 -7.74 -2.48 -6.80
CA VAL A 25 -8.38 -1.92 -8.00
C VAL A 25 -7.32 -1.36 -8.95
N TYR A 26 -6.39 -0.56 -8.42
CA TYR A 26 -5.33 0.09 -9.19
C TYR A 26 -4.43 -0.93 -9.90
N ILE A 27 -3.95 -1.96 -9.19
CA ILE A 27 -3.16 -3.06 -9.79
C ILE A 27 -3.95 -3.74 -10.91
N ALA A 28 -5.26 -3.92 -10.72
CA ALA A 28 -6.11 -4.55 -11.71
C ALA A 28 -6.37 -3.66 -12.94
N GLU A 29 -6.23 -2.34 -12.84
CA GLU A 29 -6.42 -1.36 -13.92
C GLU A 29 -5.14 -1.06 -14.70
N ILE A 30 -3.97 -1.13 -14.08
CA ILE A 30 -2.68 -0.93 -14.77
C ILE A 30 -2.39 -2.04 -15.78
N PHE A 31 -2.64 -3.30 -15.40
CA PHE A 31 -2.25 -4.44 -16.23
C PHE A 31 -3.32 -4.76 -17.29
N GLY A 32 -2.93 -4.67 -18.57
CA GLY A 32 -3.79 -5.06 -19.69
C GLY A 32 -4.18 -6.55 -19.68
N THR A 33 -5.34 -6.86 -20.27
CA THR A 33 -6.01 -8.19 -20.25
C THR A 33 -5.10 -9.39 -20.51
N ARG A 34 -4.11 -9.27 -21.41
CA ARG A 34 -3.20 -10.36 -21.78
C ARG A 34 -2.18 -10.73 -20.69
N VAL A 35 -1.76 -9.78 -19.85
CA VAL A 35 -0.74 -9.99 -18.80
C VAL A 35 -1.30 -9.81 -17.39
N ARG A 36 -2.56 -9.39 -17.25
CA ARG A 36 -3.24 -9.10 -15.98
C ARG A 36 -3.08 -10.20 -14.93
N GLY A 37 -3.35 -11.45 -15.30
CA GLY A 37 -3.23 -12.58 -14.36
C GLY A 37 -1.83 -12.72 -13.76
N LYS A 38 -0.78 -12.62 -14.58
CA LYS A 38 0.62 -12.72 -14.13
C LYS A 38 1.07 -11.47 -13.36
N GLY A 39 0.70 -10.27 -13.82
CA GLY A 39 1.04 -9.00 -13.18
C GLY A 39 0.40 -8.87 -11.80
N VAL A 40 -0.88 -9.22 -11.67
CA VAL A 40 -1.58 -9.25 -10.37
C VAL A 40 -0.95 -10.29 -9.45
N ALA A 41 -0.69 -11.52 -9.93
CA ALA A 41 -0.07 -12.56 -9.12
C ALA A 41 1.33 -12.16 -8.59
N ALA A 42 2.17 -11.57 -9.43
CA ALA A 42 3.49 -11.08 -9.02
C ALA A 42 3.37 -9.94 -7.98
N SER A 43 2.45 -9.01 -8.19
CA SER A 43 2.22 -7.89 -7.24
C SER A 43 1.75 -8.41 -5.87
N LEU A 44 0.85 -9.38 -5.86
CA LEU A 44 0.40 -10.05 -4.64
C LEU A 44 1.52 -10.82 -3.97
N PHE A 45 2.35 -11.53 -4.74
CA PHE A 45 3.50 -12.26 -4.19
C PHE A 45 4.47 -11.30 -3.48
N VAL A 46 4.84 -10.19 -4.12
CA VAL A 46 5.72 -9.18 -3.52
C VAL A 46 5.09 -8.58 -2.26
N SER A 47 3.80 -8.24 -2.30
CA SER A 47 3.07 -7.72 -1.14
C SER A 47 3.11 -8.70 0.04
N ARG A 48 2.88 -10.00 -0.21
CA ARG A 48 2.92 -11.05 0.82
C ARG A 48 4.33 -11.31 1.33
N PHE A 49 5.32 -11.24 0.46
CA PHE A 49 6.72 -11.39 0.86
C PHE A 49 7.16 -10.25 1.80
N ILE A 50 6.83 -9.00 1.46
CA ILE A 50 7.12 -7.84 2.32
C ILE A 50 6.37 -7.96 3.66
N GLN A 51 5.12 -8.40 3.64
CA GLN A 51 4.35 -8.65 4.87
C GLN A 51 5.02 -9.71 5.76
N ALA A 52 5.52 -10.79 5.18
CA ALA A 52 6.26 -11.81 5.91
C ALA A 52 7.58 -11.26 6.49
N ALA A 53 8.37 -10.55 5.67
CA ALA A 53 9.61 -9.92 6.12
C ALA A 53 9.37 -8.95 7.27
N TYR A 54 8.31 -8.13 7.19
CA TYR A 54 7.91 -7.22 8.26
C TYR A 54 7.55 -7.97 9.55
N ALA A 55 6.79 -9.06 9.45
CA ALA A 55 6.42 -9.88 10.61
C ALA A 55 7.64 -10.48 11.33
N PHE A 56 8.68 -10.90 10.58
CA PHE A 56 9.93 -11.39 11.18
C PHE A 56 10.82 -10.27 11.72
N ALA A 57 10.82 -9.09 11.09
CA ALA A 57 11.63 -7.95 11.51
C ALA A 57 11.04 -7.21 12.73
N THR A 58 9.72 -7.28 12.95
CA THR A 58 9.04 -6.51 14.01
C THR A 58 9.48 -6.89 15.44
N PRO A 59 9.54 -8.18 15.84
CA PRO A 59 9.96 -8.56 17.19
C PRO A 59 11.36 -8.06 17.61
N PRO A 60 12.44 -8.22 16.82
CA PRO A 60 13.76 -7.71 17.20
C PRO A 60 13.80 -6.18 17.22
N PHE A 61 13.09 -5.51 16.30
CA PHE A 61 13.00 -4.04 16.29
C PHE A 61 12.25 -3.51 17.52
N LEU A 62 11.19 -4.19 17.92
CA LEU A 62 10.39 -3.82 19.08
C LEU A 62 11.21 -3.94 20.37
N ALA A 63 12.02 -4.99 20.48
CA ALA A 63 12.91 -5.19 21.62
C ALA A 63 14.03 -4.14 21.69
N ALA A 64 14.56 -3.69 20.55
CA ALA A 64 15.67 -2.74 20.50
C ALA A 64 15.24 -1.27 20.63
N ALA A 65 14.14 -0.87 19.99
CA ALA A 65 13.77 0.55 19.80
C ALA A 65 12.39 0.91 20.38
N GLY A 66 11.62 -0.07 20.87
CA GLY A 66 10.29 0.13 21.44
C GLY A 66 9.19 0.40 20.39
N ALA A 67 7.93 0.30 20.81
CA ALA A 67 6.80 0.41 19.89
C ALA A 67 6.65 1.81 19.26
N GLY A 68 6.96 2.87 20.02
CA GLY A 68 6.77 4.25 19.56
C GLY A 68 7.64 4.62 18.36
N SER A 69 8.88 4.14 18.31
CA SER A 69 9.79 4.39 17.20
C SER A 69 9.34 3.67 15.92
N ILE A 70 8.84 2.43 16.04
CA ILE A 70 8.26 1.68 14.92
C ILE A 70 7.09 2.45 14.31
N TRP A 71 6.14 2.90 15.13
CA TRP A 71 5.00 3.68 14.65
C TRP A 71 5.39 5.00 13.99
N LEU A 72 6.42 5.69 14.50
CA LEU A 72 6.95 6.91 13.87
C LEU A 72 7.59 6.64 12.51
N VAL A 73 8.41 5.60 12.40
CA VAL A 73 9.04 5.20 11.13
C VAL A 73 7.97 4.80 10.11
N LEU A 74 6.95 4.04 10.53
CA LEU A 74 5.82 3.69 9.67
C LEU A 74 5.05 4.93 9.21
N ALA A 75 4.80 5.89 10.11
CA ALA A 75 4.12 7.13 9.75
C ALA A 75 4.92 7.94 8.71
N ALA A 76 6.24 8.07 8.91
CA ALA A 76 7.12 8.74 7.97
C ALA A 76 7.15 8.03 6.60
N MET A 77 7.25 6.70 6.58
CA MET A 77 7.19 5.92 5.34
C MET A 77 5.85 6.10 4.61
N ASN A 78 4.72 6.09 5.32
CA ASN A 78 3.40 6.30 4.72
C ASN A 78 3.29 7.71 4.10
N PHE A 79 3.86 8.72 4.74
CA PHE A 79 3.88 10.07 4.20
C PHE A 79 4.69 10.17 2.89
N VAL A 80 5.91 9.61 2.88
CA VAL A 80 6.74 9.55 1.68
C VAL A 80 6.06 8.76 0.57
N LEU A 81 5.43 7.62 0.90
CA LEU A 81 4.69 6.81 -0.06
C LEU A 81 3.50 7.57 -0.64
N THR A 82 2.78 8.33 0.19
CA THR A 82 1.66 9.17 -0.28
C THR A 82 2.13 10.23 -1.27
N LEU A 83 3.26 10.89 -0.99
CA LEU A 83 3.86 11.84 -1.94
C LEU A 83 4.27 11.17 -3.24
N PHE A 84 4.85 9.97 -3.16
CA PHE A 84 5.20 9.18 -4.34
C PHE A 84 3.96 8.82 -5.16
N PHE A 85 2.87 8.38 -4.52
CA PHE A 85 1.61 8.10 -5.21
C PHE A 85 1.09 9.36 -5.90
N VAL A 86 0.98 10.49 -5.20
CA VAL A 86 0.45 11.73 -5.81
C VAL A 86 1.30 12.22 -6.99
N ALA A 87 2.62 12.02 -6.94
CA ALA A 87 3.53 12.50 -7.99
C ALA A 87 3.65 11.56 -9.20
N PHE A 88 3.71 10.24 -8.99
CA PHE A 88 4.06 9.25 -10.02
C PHE A 88 2.90 8.37 -10.46
N CYS A 89 1.80 8.34 -9.71
CA CYS A 89 0.66 7.48 -9.97
C CYS A 89 -0.42 8.28 -10.71
N PRO A 90 -0.53 8.21 -12.05
CA PRO A 90 -1.56 8.94 -12.78
C PRO A 90 -2.95 8.45 -12.37
N GLU A 91 -3.90 9.38 -12.25
CA GLU A 91 -5.30 9.07 -11.93
C GLU A 91 -5.88 8.15 -13.02
N THR A 92 -6.31 6.96 -12.63
CA THR A 92 -6.89 5.93 -13.53
C THR A 92 -8.38 6.09 -13.72
N ARG A 93 -9.01 6.94 -12.91
CA ARG A 93 -10.47 7.17 -12.92
C ARG A 93 -10.91 7.63 -14.30
N SER A 94 -11.95 6.98 -14.83
CA SER A 94 -12.61 7.28 -16.11
C SER A 94 -11.76 7.12 -17.39
N ARG A 95 -10.59 6.49 -17.32
CA ARG A 95 -9.78 6.17 -18.52
C ARG A 95 -10.02 4.73 -18.95
N THR A 96 -10.16 4.49 -20.24
CA THR A 96 -10.26 3.12 -20.76
C THR A 96 -8.89 2.43 -20.68
N LEU A 97 -8.87 1.10 -20.57
CA LEU A 97 -7.63 0.29 -20.53
C LEU A 97 -6.69 0.57 -21.73
N GLU A 98 -7.24 1.03 -22.86
CA GLU A 98 -6.48 1.42 -24.05
C GLU A 98 -5.82 2.80 -23.92
N GLN A 99 -6.46 3.75 -23.23
CA GLN A 99 -5.89 5.09 -22.96
C GLN A 99 -4.79 5.04 -21.89
N MET A 100 -4.89 4.11 -20.94
CA MET A 100 -3.80 3.77 -20.01
C MET A 100 -2.55 3.23 -20.73
N ARG A 101 -2.79 2.51 -21.85
CA ARG A 101 -1.87 2.21 -22.96
C ARG A 101 -0.80 3.28 -23.19
N GLY A 102 -1.27 4.42 -23.71
CA GLY A 102 -0.42 5.51 -24.19
C GLY A 102 0.04 6.49 -23.12
N ALA A 103 -0.38 6.33 -21.85
CA ALA A 103 0.13 7.15 -20.74
C ALA A 103 1.41 6.56 -20.12
N PHE A 104 1.64 5.26 -20.30
CA PHE A 104 2.80 4.54 -19.76
C PHE A 104 3.77 4.02 -20.84
N TYR A 105 3.45 4.17 -22.12
CA TYR A 105 4.26 3.73 -23.27
C TYR A 105 4.54 4.88 -24.23
#